data_AF-A0A382I340-F1
#
_entry.id   AF-A0A382I340-F1
#
_cell.length_a   1.000
_cell.length_b   1.000
_cell.length_c   1.000
_cell.angle_alpha   90.00
_cell.angle_beta   90.00
_cell.angle_gamma   90.00
#
_symmetry.space_group_name_H-M   'P 1'
#
loop_
_entity.id
_entity.type
_entity.pdbx_description
1 polymer ?
#
loop_
_entity_poly.entity_id
_entity_poly.type
_entity_poly.pdbx_seq_one_letter_code
_entity_poly.pdbx_strand_id
1 'polypeptide(L)'
;FTRSPHLGIALAPYHLPDDALLVAQLIEDLGEGLALFYAWQHGMGCHEKLPKEQELLQLPGRGTLDFRLPLAALKKIAYRGWTEIFMHPVPRGIPILETSGDVTAEIERARVYLDDLVQDL
;
A
#
# COMPACT_ATOMS: atom_id res chain seq x y z
N PHE A 1 6.79 -8.24 19.25
CA PHE A 1 7.57 -9.02 18.26
C PHE A 1 9.01 -8.52 18.35
N THR A 2 9.98 -9.36 18.74
CA THR A 2 11.41 -9.02 18.99
C THR A 2 11.67 -7.85 19.97
N ARG A 3 12.92 -7.70 20.43
CA ARG A 3 13.44 -6.53 21.17
C ARG A 3 14.62 -5.87 20.45
N SER A 4 15.00 -6.39 19.28
CA SER A 4 16.11 -5.84 18.52
C SER A 4 15.68 -4.54 17.86
N PRO A 5 16.41 -3.42 18.07
CA PRO A 5 16.11 -2.15 17.40
C PRO A 5 16.46 -2.19 15.90
N HIS A 6 17.04 -3.28 15.41
CA HIS A 6 17.46 -3.47 14.02
C HIS A 6 16.55 -4.43 13.22
N LEU A 7 15.45 -4.88 13.83
CA LEU A 7 14.50 -5.78 13.18
C LEU A 7 13.10 -5.18 13.25
N GLY A 8 12.46 -5.04 12.10
CA GLY A 8 11.08 -4.62 11.98
C GLY A 8 10.36 -5.33 10.84
N ILE A 9 9.05 -5.15 10.80
CA ILE A 9 8.16 -5.80 9.84
C ILE A 9 7.82 -4.80 8.72
N ALA A 10 7.93 -5.25 7.48
CA ALA A 10 7.35 -4.57 6.35
C ALA A 10 5.95 -5.16 6.10
N LEU A 11 4.91 -4.34 6.20
CA LEU A 11 3.52 -4.77 6.05
C LEU A 11 3.01 -4.37 4.66
N ALA A 12 2.51 -5.35 3.91
CA ALA A 12 1.86 -5.14 2.61
C ALA A 12 0.44 -5.73 2.64
N PRO A 13 -0.62 -4.90 2.56
CA PRO A 13 -2.01 -5.37 2.56
C PRO A 13 -2.32 -6.41 1.49
N TYR A 14 -1.67 -6.35 0.32
CA TYR A 14 -1.85 -7.32 -0.77
C TYR A 14 -1.74 -8.79 -0.34
N HIS A 15 -0.86 -9.09 0.63
CA HIS A 15 -0.64 -10.46 1.13
C HIS A 15 -1.67 -10.92 2.16
N LEU A 16 -2.60 -10.05 2.55
CA LEU A 16 -3.65 -10.32 3.51
C LEU A 16 -5.00 -10.49 2.79
N PRO A 17 -6.02 -11.03 3.47
CA PRO A 17 -7.39 -10.88 3.01
C PRO A 17 -7.71 -9.41 2.72
N ASP A 18 -8.59 -9.15 1.74
CA ASP A 18 -9.06 -7.79 1.42
C ASP A 18 -9.99 -7.25 2.53
N ASP A 19 -9.40 -6.95 3.68
CA ASP A 19 -10.06 -6.54 4.92
C ASP A 19 -9.25 -5.40 5.56
N ALA A 20 -9.74 -4.18 5.38
CA ALA A 20 -9.09 -2.98 5.89
C ALA A 20 -9.09 -2.89 7.44
N LEU A 21 -10.06 -3.52 8.13
CA LEU A 21 -10.07 -3.56 9.59
C LEU A 21 -8.96 -4.47 10.12
N LEU A 22 -8.75 -5.62 9.48
CA LEU A 22 -7.65 -6.52 9.81
C LEU A 22 -6.30 -5.83 9.61
N VAL A 23 -6.11 -5.13 8.48
CA VAL A 23 -4.87 -4.38 8.21
C VAL A 23 -4.64 -3.32 9.28
N ALA A 24 -5.66 -2.54 9.64
CA ALA A 24 -5.58 -1.52 10.68
C ALA A 24 -5.21 -2.13 12.04
N GLN A 25 -5.85 -3.23 12.43
CA GLN A 25 -5.52 -3.93 13.68
C GLN A 25 -4.06 -4.40 13.70
N LEU A 26 -3.57 -4.98 12.61
CA LEU A 26 -2.17 -5.42 12.51
C LEU A 26 -1.18 -4.26 12.60
N ILE A 27 -1.49 -3.10 12.02
CA ILE A 27 -0.67 -1.89 12.17
C ILE A 27 -0.58 -1.48 13.64
N GLU A 28 -1.72 -1.46 14.34
CA GLU A 28 -1.76 -1.13 15.76
C GLU A 28 -0.99 -2.14 16.63
N ASP A 29 -1.15 -3.44 16.36
CA ASP A 29 -0.46 -4.52 17.06
C ASP A 29 1.06 -4.49 16.85
N LEU A 30 1.50 -4.08 15.65
CA LEU A 30 2.91 -3.94 15.32
C LEU A 30 3.55 -2.74 16.03
N GLY A 31 2.85 -1.60 16.10
CA GLY A 31 3.34 -0.38 16.75
C GLY A 31 4.74 0.01 16.26
N GLU A 32 5.68 0.15 17.20
CA GLU A 32 7.10 0.46 16.90
C GLU A 32 7.82 -0.60 16.05
N GLY A 33 7.28 -1.82 15.98
CA GLY A 33 7.81 -2.91 15.17
C GLY A 33 7.50 -2.78 13.68
N LEU A 34 6.62 -1.85 13.27
CA LEU A 34 6.37 -1.55 11.86
C LEU A 34 7.54 -0.72 11.30
N ALA A 35 8.26 -1.27 10.33
CA ALA A 35 9.41 -0.59 9.70
C ALA A 35 9.04 0.07 8.36
N LEU A 36 8.15 -0.55 7.59
CA LEU A 36 7.73 -0.10 6.26
C LEU A 36 6.27 -0.47 6.05
N PHE A 37 5.47 0.47 5.55
CA PHE A 37 4.12 0.19 5.08
C PHE A 37 4.09 0.27 3.55
N TYR A 38 3.71 -0.82 2.89
CA TYR A 38 3.41 -0.78 1.46
C TYR A 38 1.95 -0.40 1.27
N ALA A 39 1.68 0.73 0.61
CA ALA A 39 0.36 1.08 0.13
C ALA A 39 0.07 0.28 -1.16
N TRP A 40 -0.09 -1.04 -0.97
CA TRP A 40 -0.32 -2.04 -2.00
C TRP A 40 -1.53 -2.87 -1.61
N GLN A 41 -2.65 -2.64 -2.28
CA GLN A 41 -3.91 -3.32 -1.97
C GLN A 41 -4.09 -4.57 -2.82
N HIS A 42 -4.97 -5.47 -2.38
CA HIS A 42 -5.30 -6.69 -3.11
C HIS A 42 -5.76 -6.36 -4.55
N GLY A 43 -5.32 -7.19 -5.51
CA GLY A 43 -5.66 -7.02 -6.92
C GLY A 43 -5.29 -8.26 -7.74
N MET A 44 -5.87 -8.39 -8.93
CA MET A 44 -5.74 -9.61 -9.73
C MET A 44 -4.45 -9.66 -10.56
N GLY A 45 -3.83 -8.51 -10.83
CA GLY A 45 -2.77 -8.38 -11.84
C GLY A 45 -1.36 -8.71 -11.38
N CYS A 46 -1.19 -9.39 -10.25
CA CYS A 46 0.13 -9.76 -9.72
C CYS A 46 0.58 -11.19 -10.13
N HIS A 47 -0.37 -12.07 -10.47
CA HIS A 47 -0.07 -13.48 -10.79
C HIS A 47 -0.26 -13.82 -12.28
N GLU A 48 -1.21 -13.18 -12.95
CA GLU A 48 -1.54 -13.42 -14.34
C GLU A 48 -1.49 -12.11 -15.13
N LYS A 49 -1.19 -12.21 -16.43
CA LYS A 49 -1.21 -11.05 -17.32
C LYS A 49 -2.67 -10.65 -17.54
N LEU A 50 -3.02 -9.43 -17.14
CA LEU A 50 -4.37 -8.89 -17.25
C LEU A 50 -4.36 -7.59 -18.05
N PRO A 51 -5.54 -7.10 -18.49
CA PRO A 51 -5.67 -5.73 -18.97
C PRO A 51 -5.07 -4.73 -17.97
N LYS A 52 -4.42 -3.69 -18.48
CA LYS A 52 -3.68 -2.73 -17.65
C LYS A 52 -4.52 -2.13 -16.54
N GLU A 53 -5.77 -1.78 -16.86
CA GLU A 53 -6.75 -1.23 -15.91
C GLU A 53 -6.98 -2.15 -14.70
N GLN A 54 -6.94 -3.47 -14.90
CA GLN A 54 -7.07 -4.46 -13.83
C GLN A 54 -5.77 -4.62 -13.03
N GLU A 55 -4.61 -4.52 -13.67
CA GLU A 55 -3.32 -4.54 -12.97
C GLU A 55 -3.17 -3.34 -12.01
N LEU A 56 -3.66 -2.17 -12.44
CA LEU A 56 -3.63 -0.93 -11.67
C LEU A 56 -4.53 -0.94 -10.43
N LEU A 57 -5.48 -1.89 -10.30
CA LEU A 57 -6.33 -2.01 -9.11
C LEU A 57 -5.53 -2.27 -7.82
N GLN A 58 -4.27 -2.68 -7.95
CA GLN A 58 -3.32 -2.84 -6.85
C GLN A 58 -2.91 -1.51 -6.20
N LEU A 59 -3.07 -0.38 -6.90
CA LEU A 59 -2.66 0.94 -6.43
C LEU A 59 -3.74 1.60 -5.55
N PRO A 60 -3.34 2.46 -4.59
CA PRO A 60 -4.27 3.17 -3.72
C PRO A 60 -5.34 3.95 -4.49
N GLY A 61 -6.59 3.78 -4.07
CA GLY A 61 -7.75 4.46 -4.65
C GLY A 61 -8.18 3.93 -6.02
N ARG A 62 -7.63 2.81 -6.49
CA ARG A 62 -8.08 2.11 -7.71
C ARG A 62 -8.96 0.91 -7.40
N GLY A 63 -8.61 0.10 -6.40
CA GLY A 63 -9.42 -1.06 -6.01
C GLY A 63 -10.28 -0.80 -4.77
N THR A 64 -10.55 -1.87 -4.02
CA THR A 64 -11.59 -1.93 -2.99
C THR A 64 -11.16 -1.61 -1.55
N LEU A 65 -9.86 -1.69 -1.24
CA LEU A 65 -9.36 -1.45 0.12
C LEU A 65 -9.66 -0.01 0.59
N ASP A 66 -10.38 0.13 1.71
CA ASP A 66 -10.59 1.44 2.34
C ASP A 66 -9.32 1.86 3.10
N PHE A 67 -8.51 2.72 2.47
CA PHE A 67 -7.26 3.21 3.04
C PHE A 67 -7.43 4.11 4.26
N ARG A 68 -8.64 4.61 4.58
CA ARG A 68 -8.84 5.44 5.78
C ARG A 68 -8.49 4.69 7.05
N LEU A 69 -8.83 3.40 7.12
CA LEU A 69 -8.59 2.56 8.30
C LEU A 69 -7.09 2.33 8.56
N PRO A 70 -6.27 1.84 7.60
CA PRO A 70 -4.83 1.71 7.84
C PRO A 70 -4.16 3.06 8.06
N LEU A 71 -4.56 4.13 7.38
CA LEU A 71 -4.00 5.47 7.62
C LEU A 71 -4.31 5.99 9.04
N ALA A 72 -5.53 5.77 9.54
CA ALA A 72 -5.91 6.10 10.91
C ALA A 72 -5.08 5.31 11.92
N ALA A 73 -4.84 4.02 11.68
CA ALA A 73 -3.99 3.18 12.51
C ALA A 73 -2.53 3.67 12.53
N LEU A 74 -1.96 4.01 11.36
CA LEU A 74 -0.61 4.59 11.26
C LEU A 74 -0.51 5.90 12.05
N LYS A 75 -1.52 6.77 11.94
CA LYS A 75 -1.61 8.01 12.74
C LYS A 75 -1.66 7.71 14.24
N LYS A 76 -2.46 6.72 14.66
CA LYS A 76 -2.64 6.31 16.06
C LYS A 76 -1.34 5.80 16.70
N ILE A 77 -0.54 5.04 15.97
CA ILE A 77 0.77 4.58 16.45
C ILE A 77 1.89 5.63 16.27
N ALA A 78 1.53 6.85 15.84
CA ALA A 78 2.45 7.93 15.52
C ALA A 78 3.57 7.51 14.55
N TYR A 79 3.21 6.72 13.53
CA TYR A 79 4.17 6.22 12.55
C TYR A 79 4.90 7.37 11.84
N ARG A 80 6.22 7.22 11.70
CA ARG A 80 7.13 8.17 11.02
C ARG A 80 8.04 7.47 10.01
N GLY A 81 7.80 6.19 9.75
CA GLY A 81 8.55 5.42 8.77
C GLY A 81 8.03 5.64 7.35
N TRP A 82 8.55 4.84 6.42
CA TRP A 82 8.24 4.97 5.01
C TRP A 82 6.88 4.35 4.65
N THR A 83 6.15 5.04 3.78
CA THR A 83 5.00 4.48 3.08
C THR A 83 5.33 4.41 1.59
N GLU A 84 5.34 3.19 1.04
CA GLU A 84 5.71 2.94 -0.36
C GLU A 84 4.45 2.66 -1.19
N ILE A 85 4.15 3.51 -2.17
CA ILE A 85 3.08 3.27 -3.15
C ILE A 85 3.58 2.21 -4.12
N PHE A 86 2.93 1.04 -4.14
CA PHE A 86 3.49 -0.11 -4.82
C PHE A 86 2.45 -0.94 -5.57
N MET A 87 2.87 -1.47 -6.72
CA MET A 87 2.26 -2.57 -7.44
C MET A 87 3.34 -3.24 -8.29
N HIS A 88 3.07 -4.42 -8.82
CA HIS A 88 3.89 -4.95 -9.90
C HIS A 88 3.03 -5.54 -11.04
N PRO A 89 3.41 -5.31 -12.30
CA PRO A 89 2.70 -5.85 -13.46
C PRO A 89 3.13 -7.29 -13.75
N VAL A 90 2.42 -7.95 -14.68
CA VAL A 90 2.77 -9.28 -15.18
C VAL A 90 2.92 -9.25 -16.70
N PRO A 91 4.03 -9.76 -17.28
CA PRO A 91 5.18 -10.38 -16.62
C PRO A 91 6.02 -9.38 -15.81
N ARG A 92 6.81 -9.89 -14.85
CA ARG A 92 7.76 -9.08 -14.08
C ARG A 92 8.85 -8.49 -15.00
N GLY A 93 9.41 -7.35 -14.61
CA GLY A 93 10.50 -6.68 -15.35
C GLY A 93 10.04 -5.66 -16.38
N ILE A 94 8.74 -5.34 -16.40
CA ILE A 94 8.16 -4.25 -17.21
C ILE A 94 7.67 -3.13 -16.30
N PRO A 95 7.58 -1.88 -16.80
CA PRO A 95 7.02 -0.77 -16.03
C PRO A 95 5.50 -0.91 -15.82
N ILE A 96 4.98 -0.24 -14.80
CA ILE A 96 3.53 -0.27 -14.49
C ILE A 96 2.71 0.38 -15.60
N LEU A 97 3.27 1.34 -16.34
CA LEU A 97 2.70 2.03 -17.49
C LEU A 97 3.78 2.23 -18.57
N GLU A 98 3.38 2.60 -19.79
CA GLU A 98 4.25 2.61 -20.97
C GLU A 98 5.39 3.63 -20.88
N THR A 99 5.10 4.84 -20.40
CA THR A 99 6.10 5.92 -20.31
C THR A 99 6.42 6.29 -18.87
N SER A 100 7.60 6.87 -18.64
CA SER A 100 7.95 7.41 -17.32
C SER A 100 6.99 8.49 -16.85
N GLY A 101 6.48 9.32 -17.76
CA GLY A 101 5.49 10.35 -17.45
C GLY A 101 4.19 9.76 -16.92
N ASP A 102 3.69 8.70 -17.56
CA ASP A 102 2.47 8.01 -17.12
C ASP A 102 2.68 7.33 -15.77
N VAL A 103 3.84 6.70 -15.56
CA VAL A 103 4.20 6.11 -14.26
C VAL A 103 4.22 7.17 -13.17
N THR A 104 4.89 8.31 -13.40
CA THR A 104 4.94 9.41 -12.43
C THR A 104 3.55 9.95 -12.13
N ALA A 105 2.72 10.16 -13.15
CA ALA A 105 1.37 10.66 -12.98
C ALA A 105 0.49 9.70 -12.15
N GLU A 106 0.63 8.39 -12.37
CA GLU A 106 -0.17 7.40 -11.63
C GLU A 106 0.28 7.26 -10.17
N ILE A 107 1.59 7.31 -9.89
CA ILE A 107 2.11 7.34 -8.52
C ILE A 107 1.70 8.63 -7.81
N GLU A 108 1.77 9.78 -8.49
CA GLU A 108 1.34 11.06 -7.93
C GLU A 108 -0.16 11.09 -7.62
N ARG A 109 -0.99 10.52 -8.49
CA ARG A 109 -2.43 10.35 -8.23
C ARG A 109 -2.67 9.54 -6.96
N ALA A 110 -1.96 8.41 -6.79
CA ALA A 110 -2.08 7.60 -5.58
C ALA A 110 -1.59 8.35 -4.33
N ARG A 111 -0.51 9.15 -4.45
CA ARG A 111 0.01 9.98 -3.36
C ARG A 111 -1.00 11.04 -2.92
N VAL A 112 -1.58 11.78 -3.87
CA VAL A 112 -2.62 12.78 -3.60
C VAL A 112 -3.83 12.13 -2.95
N TYR A 113 -4.29 10.97 -3.45
CA TYR A 113 -5.39 10.23 -2.84
C TYR A 113 -5.12 9.90 -1.36
N LEU A 114 -3.92 9.41 -1.02
CA LEU A 114 -3.56 9.12 0.37
C LEU A 114 -3.45 10.40 1.22
N ASP A 115 -2.86 11.46 0.68
CA ASP A 115 -2.72 12.76 1.37
C ASP A 115 -4.08 13.36 1.71
N ASP A 116 -5.02 13.34 0.76
CA ASP A 116 -6.38 13.85 0.97
C ASP A 116 -7.07 13.07 2.11
N LEU A 117 -6.92 11.75 2.15
CA LEU A 117 -7.45 10.94 3.25
C LEU A 117 -6.80 11.29 4.58
N VAL A 118 -5.49 11.60 4.62
CA VAL A 118 -4.80 11.98 5.86
C VAL A 118 -5.26 13.34 6.39
N GLN A 119 -5.61 14.28 5.52
CA GLN A 119 -6.12 15.60 5.93
C GLN A 119 -7.47 15.50 6.66
N ASP A 120 -8.26 14.49 6.33
CA ASP A 120 -9.58 14.23 6.93
C ASP A 120 -9.53 13.42 8.24
N LEU A 121 -8.34 12.95 8.66
CA LEU A 121 -8.13 12.10 9.84
C LEU A 121 -7.70 12.86 11.08
#